data_AF-A0A7J8C9C8-F1
#
_entry.id   AF-A0A7J8C9C8-F1
#
_cell.length_a   1.000
_cell.length_b   1.000
_cell.length_c   1.000
_cell.angle_alpha   90.00
_cell.angle_beta   90.00
_cell.angle_gamma   90.00
#
_symmetry.space_group_name_H-M   'P 1'
#
loop_
_entity.id
_entity.type
_entity.pdbx_description
1 polymer ?
#
loop_
_entity_poly.entity_id
_entity_poly.type
_entity_poly.pdbx_seq_one_letter_code
_entity_poly.pdbx_strand_id
1 'polypeptide(L)'
;MDILKDIISLGTCVYKQCETMQDCKKQCQRLRSRIQGLLQPLQRLQAQGERNLSTEMTTALSTFQAVLKEAKKQVDDFSNKSYVHKILTSRKDKRLFKDVNRRLNDVLKELSLLLQVYPWVPSSSINQEARWEQEDQQDAEEDWQVFQSLTGSENIEASLEQLKNDVKKIMEANMKKIIETSSHSLELFSGKSPLGRSHLKVTSVKVGSDGYDSKKIYQLVAVDRYQEPLGEDCPSQLQEIIDDCRAYEPFQRPSVNGILEKLSIFYKAAN
;
A
#
# COMPACT_ATOMS: atom_id res chain seq x y z
N MET A 1 20.42 45.97 -6.79
CA MET A 1 19.27 45.15 -7.22
C MET A 1 18.07 45.63 -6.44
N ASP A 2 16.93 45.82 -7.10
CA ASP A 2 15.71 46.32 -6.48
C ASP A 2 15.20 45.30 -5.45
N ILE A 3 15.39 45.60 -4.15
CA ILE A 3 15.04 44.71 -3.03
C ILE A 3 13.57 44.26 -3.09
N LEU A 4 12.68 45.12 -3.58
CA LEU A 4 11.26 44.79 -3.75
C LEU A 4 11.07 43.71 -4.82
N LYS A 5 11.77 43.83 -5.95
CA LYS A 5 11.76 42.82 -7.01
C LYS A 5 12.25 41.47 -6.50
N ASP A 6 13.32 41.46 -5.71
CA ASP A 6 13.89 40.24 -5.15
C ASP A 6 12.92 39.57 -4.15
N ILE A 7 12.28 40.37 -3.28
CA ILE A 7 11.26 39.89 -2.33
C ILE A 7 10.05 39.31 -3.06
N ILE A 8 9.53 40.00 -4.08
CA ILE A 8 8.37 39.54 -4.86
C ILE A 8 8.70 38.25 -5.61
N SER A 9 9.88 38.17 -6.21
CA SER A 9 10.36 36.95 -6.87
C SER A 9 10.47 35.79 -5.89
N LEU A 10 11.07 36.03 -4.72
CA LEU A 10 11.26 35.00 -3.69
C LEU A 10 9.93 34.53 -3.11
N GLY A 11 9.02 35.45 -2.78
CA GLY A 11 7.69 35.09 -2.28
C GLY A 11 6.87 34.31 -3.31
N THR A 12 6.99 34.66 -4.60
CA THR A 12 6.40 33.89 -5.70
C THR A 12 7.02 32.49 -5.83
N CYS A 13 8.32 32.35 -5.56
CA CYS A 13 9.00 31.05 -5.56
C CYS A 13 8.47 30.16 -4.42
N VAL A 14 8.40 30.68 -3.19
CA VAL A 14 7.85 29.95 -2.04
C VAL A 14 6.39 29.54 -2.31
N TYR A 15 5.59 30.46 -2.85
CA TYR A 15 4.21 30.19 -3.24
C TYR A 15 4.11 28.95 -4.14
N LYS A 16 4.90 28.89 -5.22
CA LYS A 16 4.85 27.79 -6.20
C LYS A 16 5.32 26.48 -5.58
N GLN A 17 6.34 26.52 -4.73
CA GLN A 17 6.82 25.33 -4.05
C GLN A 17 5.77 24.75 -3.09
N CYS A 18 5.07 25.61 -2.35
CA CYS A 18 3.94 25.17 -1.52
C CYS A 18 2.82 24.49 -2.31
N GLU A 19 2.60 24.83 -3.59
CA GLU A 19 1.61 24.15 -4.44
C GLU A 19 2.04 22.73 -4.84
N THR A 20 3.35 22.47 -4.91
CA THR A 20 3.88 21.15 -5.28
C THR A 20 3.92 20.16 -4.11
N MET A 21 3.72 20.64 -2.89
CA MET A 21 3.77 19.83 -1.66
C MET A 21 2.64 18.79 -1.63
N GLN A 22 3.02 17.53 -1.42
CA GLN A 22 2.06 16.42 -1.31
C GLN A 22 1.56 16.21 0.12
N ASP A 23 2.41 16.49 1.11
CA ASP A 23 2.09 16.40 2.53
C ASP A 23 1.86 17.78 3.15
N CYS A 24 1.19 17.82 4.30
CA CYS A 24 0.93 19.04 5.07
C CYS A 24 0.35 20.21 4.25
N LYS A 25 -0.66 19.90 3.44
CA LYS A 25 -1.26 20.84 2.48
C LYS A 25 -1.90 22.05 3.17
N LYS A 26 -2.53 21.89 4.33
CA LYS A 26 -3.17 22.99 5.06
C LYS A 26 -2.15 24.01 5.54
N GLN A 27 -1.08 23.53 6.17
CA GLN A 27 0.01 24.41 6.62
C GLN A 27 0.70 25.11 5.45
N CYS A 28 0.93 24.43 4.32
CA CYS A 28 1.50 25.04 3.12
C CYS A 28 0.57 26.11 2.50
N GLN A 29 -0.73 25.83 2.45
CA GLN A 29 -1.75 26.78 1.99
C GLN A 29 -1.84 28.02 2.88
N ARG A 30 -1.74 27.83 4.20
CA ARG A 30 -1.74 28.92 5.17
C ARG A 30 -0.52 29.83 5.00
N LEU A 31 0.67 29.24 4.92
CA LEU A 31 1.92 29.97 4.68
C LEU A 31 1.83 30.78 3.38
N ARG A 32 1.35 30.15 2.29
CA ARG A 32 1.14 30.80 0.99
C ARG A 32 0.20 32.01 1.09
N SER A 33 -0.93 31.86 1.77
CA SER A 33 -1.93 32.91 1.91
C SER A 33 -1.37 34.12 2.67
N ARG A 34 -0.60 33.89 3.73
CA ARG A 34 0.05 34.93 4.53
C ARG A 34 1.12 35.68 3.73
N ILE A 35 1.97 34.94 3.01
CA ILE A 35 2.98 35.54 2.12
C ILE A 35 2.30 36.38 1.04
N GLN A 36 1.25 35.87 0.39
CA GLN A 36 0.53 36.60 -0.65
C GLN A 36 -0.09 37.90 -0.11
N GLY A 37 -0.67 37.85 1.10
CA GLY A 37 -1.17 39.04 1.80
C GLY A 37 -0.07 40.10 2.01
N LEU A 38 1.15 39.68 2.35
CA LEU A 38 2.30 40.57 2.52
C LEU A 38 2.93 41.07 1.22
N LEU A 39 2.72 40.38 0.09
CA LEU A 39 3.27 40.80 -1.22
C LEU A 39 2.42 41.86 -1.91
N GLN A 40 1.08 41.83 -1.76
CA GLN A 40 0.20 42.83 -2.36
C GLN A 40 0.51 44.32 -2.06
N PRO A 41 0.88 44.74 -0.83
CA PRO A 41 1.29 46.12 -0.56
C PRO A 41 2.55 46.47 -1.32
N LEU A 42 3.51 45.55 -1.31
CA LEU A 42 4.84 45.78 -1.86
C LEU A 42 4.80 45.86 -3.38
N GLN A 43 3.89 45.12 -4.02
CA GLN A 43 3.61 45.25 -5.45
C GLN A 43 3.03 46.62 -5.80
N ARG A 44 2.10 47.15 -4.99
CA ARG A 44 1.57 48.51 -5.16
C ARG A 44 2.66 49.56 -4.99
N LEU A 45 3.49 49.41 -3.96
CA LEU A 45 4.64 50.27 -3.69
C LEU A 45 5.64 50.25 -4.85
N GLN A 46 5.93 49.07 -5.39
CA GLN A 46 6.82 48.93 -6.55
C GLN A 46 6.24 49.59 -7.81
N ALA A 47 4.93 49.44 -8.04
CA ALA A 47 4.24 50.04 -9.19
C ALA A 47 4.19 51.58 -9.12
N GLN A 48 4.18 52.15 -7.91
CA GLN A 48 4.26 53.60 -7.70
C GLN A 48 5.64 54.19 -8.03
N GLY A 49 6.66 53.35 -8.23
CA GLY A 49 8.00 53.80 -8.62
C GLY A 49 8.75 54.55 -7.52
N GLU A 50 8.37 54.34 -6.25
CA GLU A 50 9.01 54.93 -5.07
C GLU A 50 10.49 54.52 -5.01
N ARG A 51 11.41 55.44 -5.36
CA ARG A 51 12.85 55.15 -5.43
C ARG A 51 13.60 55.36 -4.12
N ASN A 52 13.00 56.07 -3.16
CA ASN A 52 13.64 56.45 -1.91
C ASN A 52 12.89 55.84 -0.73
N LEU A 53 13.15 54.56 -0.46
CA LEU A 53 12.67 53.89 0.74
C LEU A 53 13.45 54.41 1.96
N SER A 54 12.76 54.65 3.08
CA SER A 54 13.45 55.03 4.32
C SER A 54 14.38 53.90 4.81
N THR A 55 15.31 54.23 5.69
CA THR A 55 16.24 53.25 6.29
C THR A 55 15.47 52.18 7.06
N GLU A 56 14.41 52.57 7.77
CA GLU A 56 13.50 51.69 8.51
C GLU A 56 12.78 50.74 7.56
N MET A 57 12.22 51.27 6.46
CA MET A 57 11.57 50.47 5.42
C MET A 57 12.53 49.47 4.79
N THR A 58 13.76 49.89 4.47
CA THR A 58 14.78 49.02 3.88
C THR A 58 15.17 47.90 4.84
N THR A 59 15.22 48.18 6.14
CA THR A 59 15.50 47.20 7.19
C THR A 59 14.37 46.19 7.32
N ALA A 60 13.11 46.66 7.40
CA ALA A 60 11.93 45.80 7.46
C ALA A 60 11.83 44.87 6.23
N LEU A 61 12.10 45.41 5.03
CA LEU A 61 12.14 44.63 3.79
C LEU A 61 13.28 43.61 3.78
N SER A 62 14.46 43.96 4.30
CA SER A 62 15.58 43.02 4.43
C SER A 62 15.26 41.89 5.40
N THR A 63 14.61 42.19 6.52
CA THR A 63 14.09 41.19 7.47
C THR A 63 13.07 40.29 6.79
N PHE A 64 12.12 40.86 6.04
CA PHE A 64 11.14 40.08 5.29
C PHE A 64 11.80 39.14 4.28
N GLN A 65 12.78 39.65 3.53
CA GLN A 65 13.55 38.85 2.57
C GLN A 65 14.24 37.67 3.27
N ALA A 66 14.84 37.89 4.44
CA ALA A 66 15.48 36.83 5.21
C ALA A 66 14.46 35.77 5.69
N VAL A 67 13.27 36.20 6.12
CA VAL A 67 12.17 35.28 6.50
C VAL A 67 11.70 34.45 5.30
N LEU A 68 11.57 35.06 4.12
CA LEU A 68 11.21 34.33 2.90
C LEU A 68 12.29 33.34 2.46
N LYS A 69 13.58 33.63 2.66
CA LYS A 69 14.68 32.69 2.39
C LYS A 69 14.61 31.47 3.31
N GLU A 70 14.31 31.70 4.59
CA GLU A 70 14.10 30.63 5.56
C GLU A 70 12.85 29.81 5.22
N ALA A 71 11.74 30.47 4.86
CA ALA A 71 10.51 29.81 4.43
C ALA A 71 10.76 28.91 3.23
N LYS A 72 11.49 29.41 2.23
CA LYS A 72 11.91 28.64 1.05
C LYS A 72 12.66 27.38 1.45
N LYS A 73 13.69 27.54 2.29
CA LYS A 73 14.50 26.42 2.76
C LYS A 73 13.65 25.37 3.49
N GLN A 74 12.76 25.78 4.38
CA GLN A 74 11.89 24.84 5.09
C GLN A 74 10.93 24.10 4.17
N VAL A 75 10.35 24.78 3.17
CA VAL A 75 9.50 24.12 2.16
C VAL A 75 10.32 23.11 1.34
N ASP A 76 11.55 23.46 0.96
CA ASP A 76 12.47 22.54 0.27
C ASP A 76 12.80 21.31 1.13
N ASP A 77 13.13 21.51 2.41
CA ASP A 77 13.41 20.42 3.35
C ASP A 77 12.19 19.49 3.53
N PHE A 78 10.99 20.08 3.72
CA PHE A 78 9.76 19.32 3.92
C PHE A 78 9.18 18.71 2.64
N SER A 79 9.67 19.08 1.45
CA SER A 79 9.30 18.43 0.19
C SER A 79 9.77 16.97 0.13
N ASN A 80 10.76 16.60 0.95
CA ASN A 80 11.21 15.22 1.07
C ASN A 80 10.28 14.40 1.99
N LYS A 81 9.54 13.45 1.41
CA LYS A 81 8.59 12.56 2.13
C LYS A 81 9.22 11.90 3.35
N SER A 82 10.45 11.38 3.24
CA SER A 82 11.14 10.70 4.35
C SER A 82 11.51 11.67 5.46
N TYR A 83 11.96 12.89 5.11
CA TYR A 83 12.31 13.90 6.10
C TYR A 83 11.08 14.40 6.84
N VAL A 84 10.01 14.77 6.11
CA VAL A 84 8.76 15.24 6.75
C VAL A 84 8.13 14.15 7.61
N HIS A 85 8.14 12.89 7.16
CA HIS A 85 7.68 11.76 7.96
C HIS A 85 8.46 11.65 9.26
N LYS A 86 9.79 11.68 9.22
CA LYS A 86 10.63 11.63 10.43
C LYS A 86 10.30 12.77 11.40
N ILE A 87 10.16 13.99 10.89
CA ILE A 87 9.87 15.18 11.70
C ILE A 87 8.49 15.08 12.34
N LEU A 88 7.46 14.73 11.56
CA LEU A 88 6.09 14.62 12.04
C LEU A 88 5.92 13.48 13.04
N THR A 89 6.59 12.33 12.86
CA THR A 89 6.50 11.23 13.84
C THR A 89 7.21 11.57 15.16
N SER A 90 8.35 12.28 15.09
CA SER A 90 9.20 12.52 16.28
C SER A 90 8.82 13.75 17.10
N ARG A 91 8.34 14.83 16.47
CA ARG A 91 8.03 16.08 17.19
C ARG A 91 6.69 15.99 17.92
N LYS A 92 6.60 16.57 19.11
CA LYS A 92 5.32 16.80 19.81
C LYS A 92 4.49 17.87 19.10
N ASP A 93 5.15 18.97 18.75
CA ASP A 93 4.57 20.08 17.99
C ASP A 93 4.60 19.75 16.49
N LYS A 94 3.43 19.67 15.86
CA LYS A 94 3.28 19.30 14.45
C LYS A 94 3.34 20.51 13.50
N ARG A 95 3.49 21.72 14.03
CA ARG A 95 3.57 22.97 13.27
C ARG A 95 4.91 23.06 12.56
N LEU A 96 4.92 22.83 11.25
CA LEU A 96 6.11 22.82 10.40
C LEU A 96 6.77 24.21 10.31
N PHE A 97 5.96 25.24 10.10
CA PHE A 97 6.42 26.61 9.82
C PHE A 97 6.30 27.55 11.02
N LYS A 98 6.26 27.02 12.25
CA LYS A 98 6.01 27.81 13.48
C LYS A 98 6.89 29.06 13.58
N ASP A 99 8.21 28.89 13.45
CA ASP A 99 9.15 30.01 13.56
C ASP A 99 9.05 30.99 12.39
N VAL A 100 8.79 30.48 11.18
CA VAL A 100 8.57 31.30 9.98
C VAL A 100 7.31 32.15 10.15
N ASN A 101 6.21 31.55 10.60
CA ASN A 101 4.94 32.23 10.84
C ASN A 101 5.06 33.29 11.93
N ARG A 102 5.75 33.01 13.04
CA ARG A 102 6.03 34.03 14.06
C ARG A 102 6.75 35.24 13.46
N ARG A 103 7.85 35.00 12.73
CA ARG A 103 8.64 36.07 12.12
C ARG A 103 7.91 36.80 11.00
N LEU A 104 7.04 36.12 10.25
CA LEU A 104 6.17 36.75 9.26
C LEU A 104 5.16 37.71 9.93
N ASN A 105 4.64 37.34 11.10
CA ASN A 105 3.75 38.21 11.88
C ASN A 105 4.50 39.45 12.40
N ASP A 106 5.74 39.29 12.84
CA ASP A 106 6.59 40.41 13.28
C ASP A 106 6.84 41.39 12.13
N VAL A 107 7.21 40.87 10.96
CA VAL A 107 7.36 41.65 9.72
C VAL A 107 6.06 42.34 9.32
N LEU A 108 4.92 41.64 9.44
CA LEU A 108 3.61 42.23 9.14
C LEU A 108 3.33 43.43 10.04
N LYS A 109 3.58 43.32 11.34
CA LYS A 109 3.41 44.42 12.31
C LYS A 109 4.29 45.61 11.91
N GLU A 110 5.57 45.36 11.63
CA GLU A 110 6.54 46.39 11.25
C GLU A 110 6.17 47.10 9.93
N LEU A 111 5.91 46.34 8.86
CA LEU A 111 5.53 46.90 7.56
C LEU A 111 4.17 47.62 7.60
N SER A 112 3.22 47.15 8.40
CA SER A 112 1.92 47.81 8.55
C SER A 112 2.07 49.21 9.15
N LEU A 113 2.96 49.37 10.13
CA LEU A 113 3.26 50.67 10.73
C LEU A 113 3.94 51.61 9.72
N LEU A 114 4.94 51.10 9.00
CA LEU A 114 5.73 51.91 8.07
C LEU A 114 4.95 52.35 6.83
N LEU A 115 4.10 51.48 6.29
CA LEU A 115 3.29 51.79 5.10
C LEU A 115 2.05 52.64 5.43
N GLN A 116 1.72 52.83 6.72
CA GLN A 116 0.52 53.54 7.19
C GLN A 116 -0.79 53.06 6.53
N VAL A 117 -0.81 51.82 6.04
CA VAL A 117 -1.98 51.24 5.38
C VAL A 117 -2.90 50.70 6.47
N TYR A 118 -3.90 51.47 6.87
CA TYR A 118 -4.96 51.02 7.78
C TYR A 118 -6.13 50.38 6.99
N PRO A 119 -6.56 49.14 7.28
CA PRO A 119 -5.78 48.07 7.87
C PRO A 119 -5.76 46.78 7.02
N TRP A 120 -4.62 46.08 7.04
CA TRP A 120 -4.42 44.74 6.46
C TRP A 120 -5.28 43.64 7.13
N VAL A 121 -5.96 43.97 8.24
CA VAL A 121 -6.82 43.09 9.06
C VAL A 121 -7.85 43.94 9.84
N PRO A 122 -9.08 43.47 10.13
CA PRO A 122 -10.01 44.15 11.03
C PRO A 122 -9.42 44.50 12.40
N SER A 123 -9.92 45.60 12.97
CA SER A 123 -9.43 46.46 14.08
C SER A 123 -9.05 45.85 15.44
N SER A 124 -8.76 44.55 15.56
CA SER A 124 -8.32 43.93 16.81
C SER A 124 -6.89 43.37 16.67
N SER A 125 -5.89 44.27 16.63
CA SER A 125 -4.46 43.89 16.66
C SER A 125 -4.10 43.03 17.89
N ILE A 126 -4.90 43.12 18.95
CA ILE A 126 -4.70 42.47 20.25
C ILE A 126 -4.77 40.93 20.16
N ASN A 127 -5.36 40.36 19.10
CA ASN A 127 -5.53 38.90 18.99
C ASN A 127 -4.95 38.27 17.71
N GLN A 128 -4.20 39.01 16.90
CA GLN A 128 -3.66 38.49 15.64
C GLN A 128 -2.69 37.33 15.85
N GLU A 129 -1.85 37.43 16.88
CA GLU A 129 -0.85 36.43 17.23
C GLU A 129 -1.49 35.15 17.75
N ALA A 130 -2.46 35.29 18.67
CA ALA A 130 -3.26 34.17 19.16
C ALA A 130 -4.06 33.50 18.03
N ARG A 131 -4.60 34.29 17.10
CA ARG A 131 -5.31 33.78 15.92
C ARG A 131 -4.38 33.00 14.99
N TRP A 132 -3.20 33.52 14.67
CA TRP A 132 -2.24 32.79 13.83
C TRP A 132 -1.80 31.49 14.51
N GLU A 133 -1.58 31.53 15.82
CA GLU A 133 -1.21 30.34 16.58
C GLU A 133 -2.33 29.29 16.59
N GLN A 134 -3.59 29.71 16.73
CA GLN A 134 -4.74 28.82 16.64
C GLN A 134 -4.92 28.23 15.24
N GLU A 135 -4.83 29.07 14.19
CA GLU A 135 -4.89 28.61 12.79
C GLU A 135 -3.77 27.60 12.50
N ASP A 136 -2.55 27.86 12.97
CA ASP A 136 -1.40 26.97 12.78
C ASP A 136 -1.59 25.64 13.49
N GLN A 137 -2.14 25.67 14.71
CA GLN A 137 -2.42 24.46 15.48
C GLN A 137 -3.50 23.61 14.78
N GLN A 138 -4.58 24.25 14.34
CA GLN A 138 -5.68 23.58 13.63
C GLN A 138 -5.19 22.95 12.32
N ASP A 139 -4.46 23.70 11.50
CA ASP A 139 -3.93 23.20 10.23
C ASP A 139 -2.95 22.04 10.45
N ALA A 140 -2.12 22.12 11.49
CA ALA A 140 -1.17 21.06 11.84
C ALA A 140 -1.87 19.79 12.33
N GLU A 141 -2.96 19.91 13.09
CA GLU A 141 -3.78 18.78 13.52
C GLU A 141 -4.50 18.13 12.34
N GLU A 142 -5.13 18.92 11.47
CA GLU A 142 -5.79 18.41 10.25
C GLU A 142 -4.81 17.66 9.34
N ASP A 143 -3.65 18.28 9.07
CA ASP A 143 -2.59 17.66 8.27
C ASP A 143 -2.07 16.36 8.91
N TRP A 144 -1.92 16.35 10.23
CA TRP A 144 -1.44 15.17 10.96
C TRP A 144 -2.44 14.02 10.94
N GLN A 145 -3.75 14.30 11.04
CA GLN A 145 -4.79 13.27 10.92
C GLN A 145 -4.77 12.61 9.54
N VAL A 146 -4.66 13.43 8.47
CA VAL A 146 -4.52 12.92 7.10
C VAL A 146 -3.25 12.08 6.97
N PHE A 147 -2.12 12.58 7.47
CA PHE A 147 -0.84 11.88 7.42
C PHE A 147 -0.89 10.52 8.14
N GLN A 148 -1.49 10.44 9.32
CA GLN A 148 -1.67 9.17 10.04
C GLN A 148 -2.53 8.18 9.26
N SER A 149 -3.64 8.65 8.66
CA SER A 149 -4.54 7.77 7.90
C SER A 149 -3.84 7.12 6.71
N LEU A 150 -2.97 7.88 6.01
CA LEU A 150 -2.20 7.38 4.88
C LEU A 150 -1.10 6.41 5.34
N THR A 151 -0.32 6.78 6.35
CA THR A 151 0.79 5.96 6.87
C THR A 151 0.31 4.66 7.52
N GLY A 152 -0.83 4.70 8.21
CA GLY A 152 -1.46 3.52 8.80
C GLY A 152 -1.90 2.52 7.72
N SER A 153 -2.41 3.00 6.59
CA SER A 153 -2.81 2.14 5.47
C SER A 153 -1.61 1.51 4.76
N GLU A 154 -0.55 2.28 4.50
CA GLU A 154 0.69 1.79 3.84
C GLU A 154 1.34 0.66 4.66
N ASN A 155 1.35 0.76 5.99
CA ASN A 155 1.95 -0.25 6.86
C ASN A 155 1.10 -1.54 6.94
N ILE A 156 -0.23 -1.41 6.92
CA ILE A 156 -1.14 -2.56 6.85
C ILE A 156 -0.98 -3.26 5.50
N GLU A 157 -0.91 -2.52 4.40
CA GLU A 157 -0.74 -3.08 3.05
C GLU A 157 0.59 -3.81 2.88
N ALA A 158 1.69 -3.23 3.37
CA ALA A 158 2.99 -3.89 3.39
C ALA A 158 2.98 -5.18 4.24
N SER A 159 2.31 -5.16 5.40
CA SER A 159 2.16 -6.33 6.26
C SER A 159 1.30 -7.42 5.61
N LEU A 160 0.26 -7.05 4.87
CA LEU A 160 -0.60 -7.98 4.13
C LEU A 160 0.15 -8.64 2.96
N GLU A 161 0.94 -7.89 2.20
CA GLU A 161 1.77 -8.46 1.13
C GLU A 161 2.86 -9.37 1.70
N GLN A 162 3.46 -9.02 2.84
CA GLN A 162 4.38 -9.92 3.53
C GLN A 162 3.71 -11.22 3.96
N LEU A 163 2.54 -11.13 4.61
CA LEU A 163 1.76 -12.30 5.04
C LEU A 163 1.38 -13.19 3.84
N LYS A 164 0.94 -12.58 2.73
CA LYS A 164 0.62 -13.28 1.48
C LYS A 164 1.82 -14.05 0.93
N ASN A 165 3.00 -13.43 0.93
CA ASN A 165 4.23 -14.09 0.51
C ASN A 165 4.62 -15.24 1.43
N ASP A 166 4.44 -15.10 2.75
CA ASP A 166 4.75 -16.15 3.71
C ASP A 166 3.76 -17.32 3.62
N VAL A 167 2.46 -17.05 3.45
CA VAL A 167 1.45 -18.09 3.17
C VAL A 167 1.77 -18.85 1.89
N LYS A 168 2.22 -18.16 0.83
CA LYS A 168 2.63 -18.80 -0.42
C LYS A 168 3.81 -19.76 -0.20
N LYS A 169 4.85 -19.33 0.53
CA LYS A 169 6.00 -20.19 0.87
C LYS A 169 5.58 -21.42 1.69
N ILE A 170 4.65 -21.25 2.64
CA ILE A 170 4.12 -22.36 3.44
C ILE A 170 3.38 -23.36 2.56
N MET A 171 2.54 -22.89 1.63
CA MET A 171 1.86 -23.77 0.67
C MET A 171 2.86 -24.55 -0.19
N GLU A 172 3.87 -23.90 -0.74
CA GLU A 172 4.91 -24.54 -1.56
C GLU A 172 5.70 -25.60 -0.77
N ALA A 173 6.10 -25.28 0.46
CA ALA A 173 6.81 -26.22 1.34
C ALA A 173 5.94 -27.43 1.70
N ASN A 174 4.66 -27.21 2.03
CA ASN A 174 3.73 -28.28 2.34
C ASN A 174 3.46 -29.16 1.11
N MET A 175 3.32 -28.59 -0.08
CA MET A 175 3.10 -29.34 -1.32
C MET A 175 4.31 -30.22 -1.65
N LYS A 176 5.53 -29.71 -1.49
CA LYS A 176 6.76 -30.49 -1.66
C LYS A 176 6.82 -31.67 -0.67
N LYS A 177 6.50 -31.42 0.60
CA LYS A 177 6.48 -32.45 1.64
C LYS A 177 5.44 -33.55 1.36
N ILE A 178 4.27 -33.18 0.83
CA ILE A 178 3.24 -34.13 0.40
C ILE A 178 3.78 -35.01 -0.73
N ILE A 179 4.39 -34.42 -1.77
CA ILE A 179 4.96 -35.17 -2.90
C ILE A 179 6.05 -36.14 -2.43
N GLU A 180 6.95 -35.71 -1.56
CA GLU A 180 8.01 -36.56 -0.99
C GLU A 180 7.43 -37.71 -0.16
N THR A 181 6.43 -37.43 0.68
CA THR A 181 5.77 -38.45 1.52
C THR A 181 5.00 -39.46 0.66
N SER A 182 4.30 -39.00 -0.37
CA SER A 182 3.59 -39.85 -1.32
C SER A 182 4.57 -40.71 -2.12
N SER A 183 5.70 -40.16 -2.55
CA SER A 183 6.74 -40.90 -3.28
C SER A 183 7.37 -42.00 -2.42
N HIS A 184 7.73 -41.68 -1.17
CA HIS A 184 8.29 -42.65 -0.22
C HIS A 184 7.27 -43.76 0.15
N SER A 185 5.99 -43.42 0.25
CA SER A 185 4.92 -44.42 0.47
C SER A 185 4.78 -45.35 -0.73
N LEU A 186 4.84 -44.82 -1.96
CA LEU A 186 4.79 -45.62 -3.18
C LEU A 186 6.01 -46.57 -3.31
N GLU A 187 7.21 -46.14 -2.88
CA GLU A 187 8.40 -47.01 -2.82
C GLU A 187 8.27 -48.13 -1.78
N LEU A 188 7.67 -47.86 -0.62
CA LEU A 188 7.38 -48.88 0.40
C LEU A 188 6.37 -49.93 -0.07
N PHE A 189 5.39 -49.55 -0.90
CA PHE A 189 4.45 -50.51 -1.53
C PHE A 189 5.06 -51.27 -2.72
N SER A 190 6.17 -50.81 -3.28
CA SER A 190 6.97 -51.55 -4.27
C SER A 190 7.87 -52.62 -3.63
N GLY A 191 8.01 -52.62 -2.31
CA GLY A 191 8.68 -53.66 -1.54
C GLY A 191 7.73 -54.83 -1.26
N LYS A 192 8.03 -56.00 -1.85
CA LYS A 192 7.34 -57.29 -1.67
C LYS A 192 6.83 -57.48 -0.23
N SER A 193 5.52 -57.37 -0.01
CA SER A 193 4.89 -57.73 1.25
C SER A 193 4.66 -59.25 1.32
N PRO A 194 5.03 -59.92 2.43
CA PRO A 194 4.74 -61.33 2.66
C PRO A 194 3.44 -61.44 3.46
N LEU A 195 2.29 -61.32 2.79
CA LEU A 195 0.99 -61.61 3.39
C LEU A 195 0.20 -62.50 2.44
N GLY A 196 -0.36 -63.57 3.01
CA GLY A 196 -0.76 -64.80 2.33
C GLY A 196 -1.64 -64.58 1.11
N ARG A 197 -1.30 -65.30 0.03
CA ARG A 197 -2.20 -65.59 -1.08
C ARG A 197 -3.40 -66.36 -0.54
N SER A 198 -4.46 -65.67 -0.16
CA SER A 198 -5.80 -66.22 -0.31
C SER A 198 -6.18 -66.07 -1.79
N HIS A 199 -6.73 -67.15 -2.33
CA HIS A 199 -7.03 -67.36 -3.74
C HIS A 199 -8.08 -66.39 -4.28
N LEU A 200 -7.68 -65.15 -4.56
CA LEU A 200 -8.26 -64.36 -5.64
C LEU A 200 -7.18 -64.30 -6.72
N LYS A 201 -7.37 -65.11 -7.76
CA LYS A 201 -6.61 -64.94 -9.00
C LYS A 201 -7.08 -63.62 -9.60
N VAL A 202 -6.48 -62.52 -9.13
CA VAL A 202 -6.34 -61.33 -9.96
C VAL A 202 -5.52 -61.86 -11.14
N THR A 203 -6.19 -62.21 -12.24
CA THR A 203 -5.52 -62.19 -13.53
C THR A 203 -4.91 -60.80 -13.57
N SER A 204 -3.60 -60.74 -13.39
CA SER A 204 -2.82 -59.56 -13.67
C SER A 204 -3.45 -58.94 -14.90
N VAL A 205 -3.99 -57.71 -14.74
CA VAL A 205 -4.14 -56.80 -15.88
C VAL A 205 -2.86 -57.02 -16.66
N LYS A 206 -2.99 -57.52 -17.90
CA LYS A 206 -1.84 -57.69 -18.79
C LYS A 206 -0.99 -56.44 -18.58
N VAL A 207 0.30 -56.61 -18.30
CA VAL A 207 1.24 -55.49 -18.32
C VAL A 207 1.17 -54.96 -19.75
N GLY A 208 0.23 -54.05 -19.99
CA GLY A 208 0.05 -53.31 -21.22
C GLY A 208 1.03 -52.17 -21.21
N SER A 209 2.32 -52.47 -21.01
CA SER A 209 3.37 -51.52 -21.36
C SER A 209 3.68 -51.66 -22.85
N ASP A 210 2.64 -51.64 -23.69
CA ASP A 210 2.82 -51.34 -25.11
C ASP A 210 2.81 -49.81 -25.26
N GLY A 211 3.96 -49.19 -25.01
CA GLY A 211 4.39 -47.99 -25.74
C GLY A 211 3.59 -46.69 -25.60
N TYR A 212 2.95 -46.42 -24.45
CA TYR A 212 2.34 -45.11 -24.21
C TYR A 212 3.33 -44.13 -23.57
N ASP A 213 3.79 -43.15 -24.35
CA ASP A 213 4.49 -41.97 -23.84
C ASP A 213 3.54 -41.15 -22.95
N SER A 214 4.08 -40.56 -21.88
CA SER A 214 3.43 -39.62 -20.96
C SER A 214 2.49 -38.61 -21.64
N LYS A 215 2.88 -38.08 -22.81
CA LYS A 215 2.07 -37.15 -23.59
C LYS A 215 0.80 -37.80 -24.15
N LYS A 216 0.87 -39.06 -24.60
CA LYS A 216 -0.30 -39.82 -25.06
C LYS A 216 -1.22 -40.18 -23.90
N ILE A 217 -0.68 -40.47 -22.71
CA ILE A 217 -1.48 -40.73 -21.51
C ILE A 217 -2.24 -39.47 -21.11
N TYR A 218 -1.58 -38.31 -21.10
CA TYR A 218 -2.25 -37.04 -20.82
C TYR A 218 -3.37 -36.76 -21.82
N GLN A 219 -3.10 -36.95 -23.12
CA GLN A 219 -4.12 -36.78 -24.15
C GLN A 219 -5.32 -37.71 -23.91
N LEU A 220 -5.09 -39.02 -23.72
CA LEU A 220 -6.18 -39.98 -23.55
C LEU A 220 -6.99 -39.77 -22.27
N VAL A 221 -6.33 -39.53 -21.13
CA VAL A 221 -6.99 -39.48 -19.82
C VAL A 221 -7.52 -38.09 -19.50
N ALA A 222 -6.71 -37.05 -19.71
CA ALA A 222 -7.06 -35.69 -19.32
C ALA A 222 -7.90 -34.96 -20.39
N VAL A 223 -7.56 -35.15 -21.67
CA VAL A 223 -8.22 -34.42 -22.77
C VAL A 223 -9.39 -35.23 -23.34
N ASP A 224 -9.15 -36.47 -23.75
CA ASP A 224 -10.14 -37.31 -24.42
C ASP A 224 -11.07 -38.00 -23.42
N ARG A 225 -10.73 -37.95 -22.11
CA ARG A 225 -11.48 -38.54 -20.99
C ARG A 225 -11.82 -40.02 -21.20
N TYR A 226 -10.92 -40.73 -21.85
CA TYR A 226 -11.08 -42.13 -22.17
C TYR A 226 -11.07 -42.99 -20.90
N GLN A 227 -12.04 -43.89 -20.78
CA GLN A 227 -12.10 -44.92 -19.74
C GLN A 227 -12.06 -46.30 -20.41
N GLU A 228 -11.18 -47.17 -19.92
CA GLU A 228 -11.06 -48.53 -20.45
C GLU A 228 -12.33 -49.34 -20.11
N PRO A 229 -12.98 -49.97 -21.11
CA PRO A 229 -14.19 -50.73 -20.89
C PRO A 229 -13.93 -51.91 -19.95
N LEU A 230 -14.90 -52.21 -19.08
CA LEU A 230 -14.85 -53.39 -18.23
C LEU A 230 -15.16 -54.64 -19.07
N GLY A 231 -14.56 -55.77 -18.68
CA GLY A 231 -14.86 -57.05 -19.31
C GLY A 231 -16.31 -57.47 -19.10
N GLU A 232 -16.85 -58.27 -20.02
CA GLU A 232 -18.26 -58.73 -20.00
C GLU A 232 -18.63 -59.51 -18.74
N ASP A 233 -17.65 -60.08 -18.05
CA ASP A 233 -17.83 -60.86 -16.81
C ASP A 233 -17.93 -60.00 -15.53
N CYS A 234 -17.94 -58.67 -15.64
CA CYS A 234 -18.00 -57.79 -14.46
C CYS A 234 -19.44 -57.69 -13.90
N PRO A 235 -19.68 -58.02 -12.61
CA PRO A 235 -20.98 -57.83 -11.98
C PRO A 235 -21.41 -56.36 -11.99
N SER A 236 -22.68 -56.09 -12.26
CA SER A 236 -23.22 -54.72 -12.41
C SER A 236 -22.98 -53.82 -11.19
N GLN A 237 -23.12 -54.38 -9.98
CA GLN A 237 -22.87 -53.65 -8.74
C GLN A 237 -21.39 -53.31 -8.55
N LEU A 238 -20.49 -54.18 -9.01
CA LEU A 238 -19.05 -53.93 -8.95
C LEU A 238 -18.62 -52.94 -10.04
N GLN A 239 -19.25 -53.01 -11.21
CA GLN A 239 -19.07 -52.05 -12.30
C GLN A 239 -19.41 -50.63 -11.85
N GLU A 240 -20.55 -50.44 -11.16
CA GLU A 240 -20.94 -49.12 -10.62
C GLU A 240 -19.88 -48.56 -9.67
N ILE A 241 -19.34 -49.40 -8.77
CA ILE A 241 -18.29 -48.98 -7.84
C ILE A 241 -17.01 -48.59 -8.60
N ILE A 242 -16.65 -49.35 -9.64
CA ILE A 242 -15.46 -49.08 -10.45
C ILE A 242 -15.63 -47.78 -11.24
N ASP A 243 -16.80 -47.55 -11.84
CA ASP A 243 -17.09 -46.37 -12.64
C ASP A 243 -17.07 -45.10 -11.76
N ASP A 244 -17.65 -45.17 -10.56
CA ASP A 244 -17.57 -44.11 -9.56
C ASP A 244 -16.12 -43.78 -9.16
N CYS A 245 -15.29 -44.82 -8.95
CA CYS A 245 -13.88 -44.64 -8.62
C CYS A 245 -13.08 -44.01 -9.78
N ARG A 246 -13.48 -44.30 -11.03
CA ARG A 246 -12.86 -43.81 -12.26
C ARG A 246 -13.38 -42.45 -12.71
N ALA A 247 -14.31 -41.83 -11.98
CA ALA A 247 -14.88 -40.54 -12.33
C ALA A 247 -13.80 -39.48 -12.60
N TYR A 248 -13.97 -38.71 -13.67
CA TYR A 248 -12.99 -37.72 -14.09
C TYR A 248 -12.78 -36.65 -13.00
N GLU A 249 -13.88 -36.15 -12.45
CA GLU A 249 -13.86 -35.13 -11.41
C GLU A 249 -13.57 -35.73 -10.02
N PRO A 250 -12.55 -35.24 -9.28
CA PRO A 250 -12.15 -35.82 -8.00
C PRO A 250 -13.27 -35.87 -6.94
N PHE A 251 -14.19 -34.90 -6.95
CA PHE A 251 -15.28 -34.83 -5.97
C PHE A 251 -16.42 -35.82 -6.24
N GLN A 252 -16.48 -36.41 -7.44
CA GLN A 252 -17.43 -37.48 -7.77
C GLN A 252 -16.92 -38.84 -7.30
N ARG A 253 -15.62 -38.96 -7.00
CA ARG A 253 -15.04 -40.21 -6.52
C ARG A 253 -15.44 -40.46 -5.07
N PRO A 254 -15.85 -41.68 -4.72
CA PRO A 254 -16.22 -42.02 -3.36
C PRO A 254 -14.99 -41.97 -2.44
N SER A 255 -15.24 -41.67 -1.16
CA SER A 255 -14.22 -41.80 -0.13
C SER A 255 -13.91 -43.28 0.13
N VAL A 256 -12.78 -43.56 0.78
CA VAL A 256 -12.42 -44.93 1.19
C VAL A 256 -13.54 -45.60 1.99
N ASN A 257 -14.16 -44.87 2.92
CA ASN A 257 -15.30 -45.39 3.68
C ASN A 257 -16.51 -45.68 2.78
N GLY A 258 -16.82 -44.81 1.82
CA GLY A 258 -17.91 -45.02 0.87
C GLY A 258 -17.70 -46.26 -0.01
N ILE A 259 -16.45 -46.52 -0.42
CA ILE A 259 -16.09 -47.74 -1.16
C ILE A 259 -16.32 -48.98 -0.29
N LEU A 260 -15.86 -48.96 0.96
CA LEU A 260 -16.01 -50.09 1.88
C LEU A 260 -17.48 -50.41 2.18
N GLU A 261 -18.34 -49.39 2.31
CA GLU A 261 -19.78 -49.57 2.48
C GLU A 261 -20.42 -50.24 1.25
N LYS A 262 -20.14 -49.74 0.05
CA LYS A 262 -20.68 -50.31 -1.20
C LYS A 262 -20.20 -51.76 -1.41
N LEU A 263 -18.92 -52.05 -1.14
CA LEU A 263 -18.39 -53.42 -1.22
C LEU A 263 -19.01 -54.35 -0.17
N SER A 264 -19.26 -53.86 1.05
CA SER A 264 -19.92 -54.65 2.11
C SER A 264 -21.33 -55.09 1.71
N ILE A 265 -22.08 -54.22 1.02
CA ILE A 265 -23.40 -54.56 0.46
C ILE A 265 -23.27 -55.63 -0.63
N PHE A 266 -22.30 -55.47 -1.54
CA PHE A 266 -22.04 -56.46 -2.59
C PHE A 266 -21.72 -57.86 -2.03
N TYR A 267 -20.81 -57.95 -1.04
CA TYR A 267 -20.45 -59.23 -0.41
C TYR A 267 -21.62 -59.89 0.35
N LYS A 268 -22.57 -59.10 0.87
CA LYS A 268 -23.78 -59.62 1.52
C LYS A 268 -24.86 -60.07 0.55
N ALA A 269 -24.84 -59.58 -0.69
CA ALA A 269 -25.79 -59.97 -1.73
C ALA A 269 -25.33 -61.19 -2.55
N ALA A 270 -24.04 -61.53 -2.49
CA ALA A 270 -23.43 -62.68 -3.20
C ALA A 270 -23.38 -63.98 -2.37
N ASN A 271 -23.78 -63.94 -1.09
CA ASN A 271 -23.94 -65.06 -0.16
C ASN A 271 -25.41 -65.22 0.22
#